data_AF-A0A5B6UY16-F1
#
_entry.id   AF-A0A5B6UY16-F1
#
_cell.length_a   1.000
_cell.length_b   1.000
_cell.length_c   1.000
_cell.angle_alpha   90.00
_cell.angle_beta   90.00
_cell.angle_gamma   90.00
#
_symmetry.space_group_name_H-M   'P 1'
#
loop_
_entity.id
_entity.type
_entity.pdbx_description
1 polymer ?
#
loop_
_entity_poly.entity_id
_entity_poly.type
_entity_poly.pdbx_seq_one_letter_code
_entity_poly.pdbx_strand_id
1 'polypeptide(L)' 'MQCNRRGRNWMAIKLDLEKSYNRVSWEFISASMIAARIPIFLRNVTMSAISSSSMQILWNGMPTQKFKPVRGIH' A
#
# COMPACT_ATOMS: atom_id res chain seq x y z
N MET A 1 -22.04 38.28 2.32
CA MET A 1 -22.38 37.34 3.41
C MET A 1 -21.19 37.29 4.39
N GLN A 2 -21.24 38.07 5.47
CA GLN A 2 -20.22 38.02 6.52
C GLN A 2 -20.66 37.03 7.59
N CYS A 3 -19.91 35.93 7.75
CA CYS A 3 -20.16 34.98 8.83
C CYS A 3 -19.42 35.45 10.08
N ASN A 4 -20.16 36.00 11.03
CA ASN A 4 -19.65 36.32 12.37
C ASN A 4 -19.43 35.00 13.14
N ARG A 5 -18.22 34.44 13.09
CA ARG A 5 -17.88 33.16 13.75
C ARG A 5 -17.43 33.42 15.19
N ARG A 6 -18.36 33.41 16.14
CA ARG A 6 -18.05 33.21 17.56
C ARG A 6 -17.73 31.71 17.78
N GLY A 7 -16.49 31.41 18.16
CA GLY A 7 -16.12 30.24 18.97
C GLY A 7 -16.17 28.85 18.31
N ARG A 8 -15.18 28.54 17.46
CA ARG A 8 -14.40 27.27 17.46
C ARG A 8 -13.44 27.28 16.26
N ASN A 9 -12.14 27.24 16.55
CA ASN A 9 -11.10 27.10 15.54
C ASN A 9 -10.95 25.60 15.24
N TRP A 10 -11.51 25.16 14.13
CA TRP A 10 -11.35 23.79 13.65
C TRP A 10 -10.11 23.69 12.77
N MET A 11 -9.29 22.68 13.00
CA MET A 11 -8.14 22.33 12.18
C MET A 11 -8.40 20.98 11.53
N ALA A 12 -8.16 20.87 10.23
CA ALA A 12 -8.18 19.61 9.49
C ALA A 12 -6.77 19.31 8.99
N ILE A 13 -6.32 18.07 9.18
CA ILE A 13 -5.06 17.58 8.62
C ILE A 13 -5.43 16.61 7.51
N LYS A 14 -4.96 16.90 6.30
CA LYS A 14 -5.06 15.98 5.16
C LYS A 14 -3.73 15.25 5.01
N LEU A 15 -3.76 13.93 5.10
CA LEU A 15 -2.62 13.06 4.80
C LEU A 15 -2.88 12.38 3.47
N ASP A 16 -1.96 12.56 2.53
CA ASP A 16 -1.96 11.87 1.25
C ASP A 16 -0.79 10.88 1.23
N LEU A 17 -1.07 9.61 0.89
CA LEU A 17 -0.07 8.56 0.85
C LEU A 17 0.45 8.38 -0.57
N GLU A 18 1.63 8.91 -0.82
CA GLU A 18 2.27 8.82 -2.13
C GLU A 18 2.51 7.35 -2.52
N LYS A 19 1.91 6.91 -3.63
CA LYS A 19 2.11 5.56 -4.23
C LYS A 19 1.93 4.43 -3.21
N SER A 20 0.85 4.50 -2.42
CA SER A 20 0.54 3.57 -1.33
C SER A 20 0.65 2.09 -1.74
N TYR A 21 0.12 1.73 -2.91
CA TYR A 21 0.19 0.36 -3.44
C TYR A 21 1.61 -0.08 -3.78
N ASN A 22 2.52 0.81 -4.20
CA ASN A 22 3.90 0.45 -4.52
C ASN A 22 4.79 0.37 -3.27
N ARG A 23 4.41 1.03 -2.18
CA ARG A 23 5.26 1.22 -0.99
C ARG A 23 4.84 0.38 0.20
N VAL A 24 3.66 -0.23 0.19
CA VAL A 24 3.18 -1.06 1.31
C VAL A 24 4.12 -2.24 1.56
N SER A 25 4.58 -2.39 2.81
CA SER A 25 5.43 -3.51 3.23
C SER A 25 4.61 -4.80 3.32
N TRP A 26 5.16 -5.91 2.82
CA TRP A 26 4.54 -7.23 2.98
C TRP A 26 4.51 -7.71 4.43
N GLU A 27 5.50 -7.31 5.24
CA GLU A 27 5.48 -7.57 6.68
C GLU A 27 4.28 -6.88 7.34
N PHE A 28 4.00 -5.63 6.93
CA PHE A 28 2.84 -4.90 7.42
C PHE A 28 1.53 -5.58 7.01
N ILE A 29 1.42 -6.08 5.78
CA ILE A 29 0.24 -6.84 5.32
C ILE A 29 0.07 -8.10 6.18
N SER A 30 1.13 -8.90 6.37
CA SER A 30 1.10 -10.11 7.18
C SER A 30 0.68 -9.83 8.63
N ALA A 31 1.30 -8.83 9.26
CA ALA A 31 0.98 -8.40 10.62
C ALA A 31 -0.47 -7.91 10.74
N SER A 32 -0.95 -7.14 9.76
CA SER A 32 -2.34 -6.65 9.71
C SER A 32 -3.34 -7.79 9.59
N MET A 33 -3.06 -8.81 8.77
CA MET A 33 -3.92 -9.99 8.64
C MET A 33 -3.96 -10.82 9.93
N ILE A 34 -2.84 -10.92 10.65
CA ILE A 34 -2.80 -11.54 11.98
C ILE A 34 -3.66 -10.76 12.97
N ALA A 35 -3.50 -9.44 13.03
CA ALA A 35 -4.28 -8.57 13.92
C ALA A 35 -5.79 -8.63 13.62
N ALA A 36 -6.16 -8.70 12.34
CA ALA A 36 -7.53 -8.87 11.88
C ALA A 36 -8.09 -10.30 12.04
N ARG A 37 -7.30 -11.23 12.60
CA ARG A 37 -7.67 -12.64 12.79
C ARG A 37 -8.10 -13.36 11.50
N ILE A 38 -7.46 -13.01 10.39
CA ILE A 38 -7.69 -13.69 9.11
C ILE A 38 -7.17 -15.13 9.21
N PRO A 39 -7.95 -16.14 8.75
CA PRO A 39 -7.54 -17.53 8.74
C PRO A 39 -6.18 -17.76 8.07
N ILE A 40 -5.37 -18.66 8.65
CA ILE A 40 -4.02 -18.99 8.18
C ILE A 40 -3.98 -19.34 6.68
N PHE A 41 -4.98 -20.08 6.20
CA PHE A 41 -5.08 -20.47 4.80
C PHE A 41 -5.13 -19.26 3.88
N LEU A 42 -6.02 -18.29 4.16
CA LEU A 42 -6.16 -17.09 3.36
C LEU A 42 -4.90 -16.22 3.43
N ARG A 43 -4.28 -16.11 4.61
CA ARG A 43 -3.00 -15.42 4.76
C ARG A 43 -1.90 -16.04 3.88
N ASN A 44 -1.78 -17.35 3.87
CA ASN A 44 -0.78 -18.04 3.06
C ASN A 44 -1.01 -17.84 1.56
N VAL A 45 -2.27 -17.92 1.12
CA VAL A 45 -2.63 -17.65 -0.29
C VAL A 45 -2.30 -16.22 -0.67
N THR A 46 -2.68 -15.23 0.15
CA THR A 46 -2.38 -13.82 -0.11
C THR A 46 -0.88 -13.55 -0.14
N MET A 47 -0.12 -14.04 0.85
CA MET A 47 1.33 -13.86 0.91
C MET A 47 2.03 -14.51 -0.30
N SER A 48 1.62 -15.72 -0.68
CA SER A 48 2.14 -16.40 -1.87
C SER A 48 1.82 -15.63 -3.16
N ALA A 49 0.62 -15.07 -3.28
CA ALA A 49 0.21 -14.31 -4.46
C ALA A 49 1.06 -13.05 -4.62
N ILE A 50 1.23 -12.25 -3.55
CA ILE A 50 2.00 -11.00 -3.65
C ILE A 50 3.51 -11.24 -3.82
N SER A 51 4.06 -12.31 -3.21
CA SER A 51 5.50 -12.59 -3.26
C SER A 51 5.98 -13.36 -4.48
N SER A 52 5.07 -13.97 -5.26
CA SER A 52 5.42 -14.75 -6.44
C SER A 52 5.61 -13.91 -7.70
N SER A 53 5.21 -12.63 -7.66
CA SER A 53 5.28 -11.72 -8.81
C SER A 53 6.72 -11.48 -9.28
N SER A 54 6.88 -11.32 -10.59
CA SER A 54 8.13 -10.92 -11.24
C SER A 54 7.84 -9.77 -12.19
N MET A 55 8.67 -8.74 -12.15
CA MET A 55 8.44 -7.47 -12.83
C MET A 55 9.60 -7.08 -13.73
N GLN A 56 9.29 -6.30 -14.76
CA GLN A 56 10.25 -5.59 -15.61
C GLN A 56 9.75 -4.17 -15.78
N ILE A 57 10.66 -3.21 -15.83
CA ILE A 57 10.35 -1.83 -16.14
C ILE A 57 10.56 -1.64 -17.63
N LEU A 58 9.61 -1.01 -18.32
CA LEU A 58 9.83 -0.58 -19.70
C LEU A 58 10.57 0.76 -19.66
N TRP A 59 11.85 0.76 -20.02
CA TRP A 59 12.68 1.95 -20.05
C TRP A 59 13.05 2.29 -21.48
N ASN A 60 12.59 3.46 -21.96
CA ASN A 60 12.81 3.90 -23.35
C ASN A 60 12.38 2.87 -24.40
N GLY A 61 11.25 2.18 -24.16
CA GLY A 61 10.73 1.13 -25.07
C GLY A 61 11.44 -0.23 -24.94
N MET A 62 12.46 -0.35 -24.10
CA MET A 62 13.20 -1.59 -23.86
C MET A 62 12.90 -2.12 -22.44
N PRO A 63 12.53 -3.40 -22.29
CA PRO A 63 12.33 -3.98 -20.96
C PRO A 63 13.67 -4.12 -20.21
N THR A 64 13.68 -3.74 -18.94
CA THR A 64 14.81 -4.01 -18.03
C THR A 64 14.88 -5.50 -17.70
N GLN A 65 15.96 -5.91 -17.03
CA GLN A 65 16.03 -7.24 -16.44
C GLN A 65 14.85 -7.50 -15.49
N LYS A 66 14.37 -8.75 -15.49
CA LYS A 66 13.37 -9.22 -14.52
C LYS A 66 13.90 -9.10 -13.10
N PHE A 67 13.09 -8.55 -12.21
CA PHE A 67 13.37 -8.54 -10.78
C PHE A 67 12.13 -9.00 -10.00
N LYS A 68 12.33 -9.36 -8.74
CA LYS A 68 11.24 -9.59 -7.80
C LYS A 68 11.03 -8.33 -6.97
N PRO A 69 9.81 -7.79 -6.88
CA PRO A 69 9.52 -6.72 -5.94
C PRO A 69 9.71 -7.25 -4.51
N VAL A 70 10.10 -6.37 -3.60
CA VAL A 70 10.27 -6.68 -2.16
C VAL A 70 9.12 -6.13 -1.31
N ARG A 71 8.25 -5.33 -1.93
CA ARG A 71 7.11 -4.64 -1.32
C ARG A 71 6.13 -4.24 -2.42
N GLY A 72 4.96 -3.78 -2.01
CA GLY A 72 3.92 -3.31 -2.90
C GLY A 72 2.97 -4.41 -3.35
N ILE A 73 1.85 -4.02 -3.94
CA ILE A 73 0.83 -4.92 -4.49
C ILE A 73 0.68 -4.55 -5.96
N HIS A 74 0.92 -5.51 -6.84
CA HIS A 74 1.05 -5.32 -8.28
C HIS A 74 0.29 -6.36 -9.06
#